data_AF-A0A7C1P7P4-F1
#
_entry.id   AF-A0A7C1P7P4-F1
#
_cell.length_a   1.000
_cell.length_b   1.000
_cell.length_c   1.000
_cell.angle_alpha   90.00
_cell.angle_beta   90.00
_cell.angle_gamma   90.00
#
_symmetry.space_group_name_H-M   'P 1'
#
loop_
_entity.id
_entity.type
_entity.pdbx_description
1 polymer ?
#
loop_
_entity_poly.entity_id
_entity_poly.type
_entity_poly.pdbx_seq_one_letter_code
_entity_poly.pdbx_strand_id
1 'polypeptide(L)'
;MKKFNSIFIGLLLICGLHGQAQAARFWGQSPQLNNQGHVVWHGHHQGDREIFIHDDSGEAIRLTDNEAPDHAPQINNRGQMVWHGHDGNDHEIFLLNPQGEPIQLTDNATDDQLPQINHHGWVVWEGFDGNDREIFLYRGYGQPIQITDNDYDDFGPRINRRGDVVWTGKADNDLEIFLYRGYGRVMQVTDNDFDDYNPQINTNGWLVWQGDDGDDFEIFQYQGRRHANCRRHKNCGRVVQLTDNESDDRSPQINDRGWIVWESGVGNNKEILLRKSKKKTIQLTDNDVEDYGPRINNKGWVVWTGFDGNDHEIFMHNKHEGVMQLSDNDYDDYEPQINGQGQVAWGAQNGFSNEIWRASSPGVLLWSSDPNAIMYS
;
A
#
# COMPACT_ATOMS: atom_id res chain seq x y z
N MET A 1 3.66 36.25 39.39
CA MET A 1 3.80 35.00 40.18
C MET A 1 2.54 34.18 39.95
N LYS A 2 2.72 32.94 39.46
CA LYS A 2 1.71 31.88 39.25
C LYS A 2 0.65 32.15 38.17
N LYS A 3 0.25 31.21 37.32
CA LYS A 3 0.80 29.96 36.74
C LYS A 3 -0.28 29.56 35.72
N PHE A 4 0.12 29.19 34.51
CA PHE A 4 -0.76 28.59 33.50
C PHE A 4 -1.44 27.33 34.05
N ASN A 5 -2.74 27.18 33.80
CA ASN A 5 -3.43 25.89 33.82
C ASN A 5 -3.97 25.67 32.41
N SER A 6 -3.25 24.86 31.64
CA SER A 6 -3.77 24.21 30.44
C SER A 6 -4.42 22.90 30.89
N ILE A 7 -5.65 22.66 30.44
CA ILE A 7 -6.39 21.42 30.71
C ILE A 7 -5.96 20.42 29.63
N PHE A 8 -5.21 19.41 30.06
CA PHE A 8 -4.92 18.16 29.33
C PHE A 8 -6.16 17.26 29.39
N ILE A 9 -6.68 16.84 28.24
CA ILE A 9 -7.63 15.72 28.04
C ILE A 9 -7.32 15.21 26.63
N GLY A 10 -6.96 13.96 26.33
CA GLY A 10 -6.61 12.78 27.10
C GLY A 10 -5.83 11.87 26.15
N LEU A 11 -4.65 11.42 26.57
CA LEU A 11 -3.84 10.40 25.90
C LEU A 11 -4.63 9.09 25.89
N LEU A 12 -4.91 8.53 24.71
CA LEU A 12 -5.12 7.08 24.59
C LEU A 12 -3.72 6.44 24.55
N LEU A 13 -3.33 5.82 25.67
CA LEU A 13 -2.20 4.90 25.73
C LEU A 13 -2.56 3.66 24.90
N ILE A 14 -1.90 3.48 23.76
CA ILE A 14 -1.74 2.14 23.17
C ILE A 14 -0.31 1.72 23.50
N CYS A 15 -0.20 0.69 24.35
CA CYS A 15 1.02 -0.03 24.70
C CYS A 15 1.70 -0.57 23.42
N GLY A 16 3.01 -0.75 23.27
CA GLY A 16 4.21 -0.43 24.04
C GLY A 16 5.38 -0.48 23.04
N LEU A 17 6.53 0.07 23.45
CA LEU A 17 7.75 0.16 22.64
C LEU A 17 8.25 -1.21 22.15
N HIS A 18 8.89 -1.19 20.97
CA HIS A 18 9.57 -2.25 20.18
C HIS A 18 8.72 -2.82 19.03
N GLY A 19 9.11 -2.47 17.79
CA GLY A 19 8.77 -3.22 16.58
C GLY A 19 7.38 -3.01 16.01
N GLN A 20 6.92 -1.76 15.86
CA GLN A 20 5.86 -1.53 14.87
C GLN A 20 6.52 -1.58 13.50
N ALA A 21 6.32 -2.68 12.78
CA ALA A 21 6.31 -2.67 11.33
C ALA A 21 5.59 -1.40 10.92
N GLN A 22 6.29 -0.55 10.18
CA GLN A 22 5.80 0.74 9.76
C GLN A 22 4.69 0.51 8.73
N ALA A 23 3.53 0.03 9.20
CA ALA A 23 2.25 0.32 8.60
C ALA A 23 2.29 1.82 8.35
N ALA A 24 2.23 2.18 7.06
CA ALA A 24 2.38 3.54 6.59
C ALA A 24 1.68 4.50 7.55
N ARG A 25 2.33 5.59 7.92
CA ARG A 25 1.71 6.62 8.76
C ARG A 25 0.51 7.19 7.98
N PHE A 26 -0.67 6.57 8.13
CA PHE A 26 -1.92 6.91 7.44
C PHE A 26 -2.54 8.18 8.04
N TRP A 27 -1.94 9.33 7.75
CA TRP A 27 -2.54 10.63 8.04
C TRP A 27 -3.30 11.21 6.82
N GLY A 28 -3.22 10.54 5.67
CA GLY A 28 -3.86 10.91 4.41
C GLY A 28 -5.16 10.16 4.11
N GLN A 29 -5.86 10.57 3.03
CA GLN A 29 -7.10 9.94 2.55
C GLN A 29 -6.87 8.57 1.87
N SER A 30 -5.61 8.17 1.62
CA SER A 30 -5.20 6.87 1.09
C SER A 30 -5.98 6.39 -0.14
N PRO A 31 -5.92 7.15 -1.25
CA PRO A 31 -6.63 6.80 -2.46
C PRO A 31 -6.18 5.45 -3.02
N GLN A 32 -7.09 4.75 -3.67
CA GLN A 32 -6.84 3.56 -4.46
C GLN A 32 -7.42 3.74 -5.85
N LEU A 33 -6.70 3.28 -6.88
CA LEU A 33 -7.04 3.52 -8.28
C LEU A 33 -7.12 2.20 -9.05
N ASN A 34 -8.24 1.93 -9.71
CA ASN A 34 -8.37 0.76 -10.60
C ASN A 34 -8.04 1.11 -12.07
N ASN A 35 -8.00 0.09 -12.95
CA ASN A 35 -7.76 0.26 -14.39
C ASN A 35 -8.96 0.78 -15.19
N GLN A 36 -10.10 1.04 -14.56
CA GLN A 36 -11.22 1.74 -15.18
C GLN A 36 -11.15 3.26 -14.92
N GLY A 37 -10.22 3.70 -14.05
CA GLY A 37 -10.09 5.09 -13.65
C GLY A 37 -10.84 5.43 -12.37
N HIS A 38 -11.52 4.46 -11.74
CA HIS A 38 -12.25 4.72 -10.51
C HIS A 38 -11.28 4.90 -9.36
N VAL A 39 -11.50 5.95 -8.57
CA VAL A 39 -10.72 6.25 -7.36
C VAL A 39 -11.61 6.02 -6.15
N VAL A 40 -11.11 5.31 -5.15
CA VAL A 40 -11.77 5.16 -3.83
C VAL A 40 -10.83 5.65 -2.74
N TRP A 41 -11.37 6.26 -1.69
CA TRP A 41 -10.59 6.81 -0.58
C TRP A 41 -11.46 6.88 0.68
N HIS A 42 -10.83 7.01 1.85
CA HIS A 42 -11.55 7.44 3.05
C HIS A 42 -11.43 8.96 3.21
N GLY A 43 -12.49 9.63 3.64
CA GLY A 43 -12.52 11.08 3.80
C GLY A 43 -13.28 11.48 5.06
N HIS A 44 -12.96 12.63 5.65
CA HIS A 44 -13.66 13.11 6.82
C HIS A 44 -15.06 13.61 6.47
N HIS A 45 -16.07 13.16 7.20
CA HIS A 45 -17.44 13.64 7.07
C HIS A 45 -18.09 13.73 8.45
N GLN A 46 -18.74 14.86 8.78
CA GLN A 46 -19.53 15.05 10.02
C GLN A 46 -18.93 14.61 11.39
N GLY A 47 -17.64 14.28 11.47
CA GLY A 47 -16.95 13.90 12.72
C GLY A 47 -16.23 12.56 12.66
N ASP A 48 -16.47 11.74 11.64
CA ASP A 48 -15.83 10.44 11.42
C ASP A 48 -15.20 10.38 10.01
N ARG A 49 -14.83 9.17 9.57
CA ARG A 49 -14.29 8.90 8.23
C ARG A 49 -15.27 8.01 7.48
N GLU A 50 -15.52 8.35 6.24
CA GLU A 50 -16.42 7.63 5.34
C GLU A 50 -15.70 7.25 4.05
N ILE A 51 -16.19 6.22 3.36
CA ILE A 51 -15.66 5.79 2.07
C ILE A 51 -16.31 6.58 0.94
N PHE A 52 -15.49 7.08 0.02
CA PHE A 52 -15.92 7.80 -1.17
C PHE A 52 -15.41 7.12 -2.44
N ILE A 53 -16.10 7.35 -3.55
CA ILE A 53 -15.71 6.92 -4.90
C ILE A 53 -15.91 8.01 -5.93
N HIS A 54 -15.04 8.06 -6.94
CA HIS A 54 -15.24 8.80 -8.17
C HIS A 54 -15.04 7.86 -9.37
N ASP A 55 -16.06 7.73 -10.24
CA ASP A 55 -16.14 6.75 -11.33
C ASP A 55 -16.38 7.37 -12.73
N ASP A 56 -16.00 8.64 -12.92
CA ASP A 56 -16.22 9.42 -14.16
C ASP A 56 -17.68 9.74 -14.51
N SER A 57 -18.63 9.36 -13.66
CA SER A 57 -20.04 9.69 -13.86
C SER A 57 -20.43 11.12 -13.44
N GLY A 58 -19.54 11.85 -12.76
CA GLY A 58 -19.78 13.21 -12.30
C GLY A 58 -19.07 13.52 -10.99
N GLU A 59 -19.81 13.95 -9.97
CA GLU A 59 -19.27 14.27 -8.65
C GLU A 59 -18.86 13.00 -7.89
N ALA A 60 -18.00 13.17 -6.87
CA ALA A 60 -17.69 12.09 -5.94
C ALA A 60 -18.96 11.61 -5.22
N ILE A 61 -19.08 10.30 -5.08
CA ILE A 61 -20.17 9.64 -4.38
C ILE A 61 -19.65 9.15 -3.03
N ARG A 62 -20.36 9.50 -1.96
CA ARG A 62 -20.14 8.90 -0.64
C ARG A 62 -20.83 7.52 -0.59
N LEU A 63 -20.07 6.48 -0.24
CA LEU A 63 -20.54 5.09 -0.20
C LEU A 63 -21.03 4.65 1.18
N THR A 64 -20.44 5.19 2.24
CA THR A 64 -20.82 4.90 3.62
C THR A 64 -21.29 6.19 4.29
N ASP A 65 -22.32 6.09 5.14
CA ASP A 65 -22.91 7.22 5.87
C ASP A 65 -23.48 6.69 7.18
N ASN A 66 -22.61 6.52 8.15
CA ASN A 66 -22.92 5.93 9.44
C ASN A 66 -22.30 6.76 10.58
N GLU A 67 -22.36 6.27 11.83
CA GLU A 67 -21.81 7.00 12.98
C GLU A 67 -20.41 6.51 13.37
N ALA A 68 -19.82 5.64 12.54
CA ALA A 68 -18.63 4.89 12.85
C ALA A 68 -17.59 5.05 11.73
N PRO A 69 -16.29 5.07 12.07
CA PRO A 69 -15.26 5.31 11.08
C PRO A 69 -15.06 4.11 10.14
N ASP A 70 -15.00 4.40 8.84
CA ASP A 70 -14.62 3.47 7.77
C ASP A 70 -13.23 3.82 7.21
N HIS A 71 -12.41 2.79 7.00
CA HIS A 71 -10.98 2.95 6.74
C HIS A 71 -10.42 1.96 5.70
N ALA A 72 -9.28 2.35 5.13
CA ALA A 72 -8.46 1.54 4.22
C ALA A 72 -9.27 0.88 3.07
N PRO A 73 -10.07 1.63 2.31
CA PRO A 73 -10.78 1.07 1.18
C PRO A 73 -9.81 0.53 0.14
N GLN A 74 -10.22 -0.52 -0.56
CA GLN A 74 -9.53 -1.11 -1.71
C GLN A 74 -10.51 -1.35 -2.83
N ILE A 75 -10.07 -1.23 -4.08
CA ILE A 75 -10.90 -1.46 -5.27
C ILE A 75 -10.21 -2.35 -6.29
N ASN A 76 -10.96 -3.28 -6.88
CA ASN A 76 -10.46 -4.09 -7.99
C ASN A 76 -10.99 -3.60 -9.36
N ASN A 77 -10.43 -4.14 -10.45
CA ASN A 77 -10.84 -3.80 -11.83
C ASN A 77 -12.25 -4.27 -12.23
N ARG A 78 -12.97 -4.99 -11.37
CA ARG A 78 -14.40 -5.29 -11.55
C ARG A 78 -15.29 -4.26 -10.87
N GLY A 79 -14.72 -3.29 -10.17
CA GLY A 79 -15.44 -2.31 -9.36
C GLY A 79 -15.92 -2.84 -8.01
N GLN A 80 -15.44 -4.03 -7.58
CA GLN A 80 -15.69 -4.50 -6.22
C GLN A 80 -14.80 -3.74 -5.26
N MET A 81 -15.37 -3.33 -4.13
CA MET A 81 -14.69 -2.55 -3.10
C MET A 81 -14.72 -3.29 -1.77
N VAL A 82 -13.65 -3.19 -1.00
CA VAL A 82 -13.58 -3.71 0.36
C VAL A 82 -13.00 -2.63 1.28
N TRP A 83 -13.49 -2.55 2.51
CA TRP A 83 -12.96 -1.67 3.56
C TRP A 83 -13.17 -2.36 4.91
N HIS A 84 -12.57 -1.81 5.97
CA HIS A 84 -12.97 -2.15 7.33
C HIS A 84 -13.71 -0.97 7.95
N GLY A 85 -14.78 -1.26 8.67
CA GLY A 85 -15.67 -0.27 9.27
C GLY A 85 -16.09 -0.71 10.66
N HIS A 86 -16.36 0.23 11.56
CA HIS A 86 -16.73 -0.09 12.93
C HIS A 86 -18.23 -0.42 13.03
N ASP A 87 -18.59 -1.63 13.45
CA ASP A 87 -19.98 -2.10 13.44
C ASP A 87 -20.82 -1.62 14.64
N GLY A 88 -20.16 -0.97 15.61
CA GLY A 88 -20.73 -0.55 16.89
C GLY A 88 -20.02 -1.17 18.09
N ASN A 89 -19.22 -2.21 17.88
CA ASN A 89 -18.40 -2.88 18.90
C ASN A 89 -16.92 -2.94 18.51
N ASP A 90 -16.63 -3.32 17.27
CA ASP A 90 -15.29 -3.56 16.73
C ASP A 90 -15.26 -3.33 15.20
N HIS A 91 -14.07 -3.39 14.60
CA HIS A 91 -13.93 -3.24 13.14
C HIS A 91 -14.22 -4.54 12.42
N GLU A 92 -15.01 -4.45 11.35
CA GLU A 92 -15.43 -5.57 10.54
C GLU A 92 -15.15 -5.32 9.06
N ILE A 93 -14.95 -6.38 8.28
CA ILE A 93 -14.66 -6.30 6.85
C ILE A 93 -15.96 -6.23 6.05
N PHE A 94 -16.11 -5.19 5.25
CA PHE A 94 -17.26 -5.01 4.35
C PHE A 94 -16.84 -5.15 2.89
N LEU A 95 -17.65 -5.83 2.09
CA LEU A 95 -17.48 -6.02 0.64
C LEU A 95 -18.69 -5.46 -0.12
N LEU A 96 -18.45 -4.51 -1.02
CA LEU A 96 -19.45 -3.98 -1.93
C LEU A 96 -19.21 -4.52 -3.35
N ASN A 97 -20.23 -5.18 -3.90
CA ASN A 97 -20.26 -5.52 -5.32
C ASN A 97 -20.86 -4.35 -6.12
N PRO A 98 -20.44 -4.16 -7.39
CA PRO A 98 -21.06 -3.17 -8.26
C PRO A 98 -22.58 -3.32 -8.30
N GLN A 99 -23.30 -2.21 -8.09
CA GLN A 99 -24.77 -2.14 -8.10
C GLN A 99 -25.48 -3.04 -7.05
N GLY A 100 -24.75 -3.51 -6.03
CA GLY A 100 -25.31 -4.22 -4.89
C GLY A 100 -25.30 -3.38 -3.62
N GLU A 101 -25.71 -4.00 -2.52
CA GLU A 101 -25.54 -3.47 -1.17
C GLU A 101 -24.22 -4.00 -0.55
N PRO A 102 -23.65 -3.29 0.44
CA PRO A 102 -22.53 -3.80 1.23
C PRO A 102 -22.87 -5.15 1.88
N ILE A 103 -21.89 -6.06 1.88
CA ILE A 103 -21.94 -7.35 2.56
C ILE A 103 -20.90 -7.30 3.68
N GLN A 104 -21.34 -7.47 4.92
CA GLN A 104 -20.45 -7.68 6.05
C GLN A 104 -19.87 -9.11 5.97
N LEU A 105 -18.56 -9.23 5.76
CA LEU A 105 -17.85 -10.51 5.61
C LEU A 105 -17.47 -11.12 6.96
N THR A 106 -17.30 -10.29 7.98
CA THR A 106 -16.94 -10.69 9.35
C THR A 106 -17.92 -10.04 10.34
N ASP A 107 -18.32 -10.80 11.36
CA ASP A 107 -19.27 -10.40 12.40
C ASP A 107 -18.91 -11.22 13.65
N ASN A 108 -18.02 -10.67 14.45
CA ASN A 108 -17.42 -11.31 15.60
C ASN A 108 -17.28 -10.32 16.78
N ALA A 109 -16.19 -10.39 17.54
CA ALA A 109 -16.02 -9.56 18.75
C ALA A 109 -14.61 -8.99 18.85
N THR A 110 -13.92 -8.92 17.73
CA THR A 110 -12.51 -8.55 17.61
C THR A 110 -12.27 -7.82 16.30
N ASP A 111 -11.37 -6.83 16.32
CA ASP A 111 -11.07 -6.04 15.14
C ASP A 111 -10.50 -6.88 13.98
N ASP A 112 -11.20 -6.86 12.84
CA ASP A 112 -10.72 -7.26 11.53
C ASP A 112 -10.31 -6.03 10.69
N GLN A 113 -9.08 -6.03 10.19
CA GLN A 113 -8.45 -4.83 9.63
C GLN A 113 -7.64 -5.10 8.36
N LEU A 114 -7.26 -3.99 7.70
CA LEU A 114 -6.36 -3.95 6.54
C LEU A 114 -6.74 -4.92 5.40
N PRO A 115 -8.00 -4.90 4.92
CA PRO A 115 -8.41 -5.78 3.85
C PRO A 115 -7.66 -5.46 2.56
N GLN A 116 -7.45 -6.49 1.73
CA GLN A 116 -6.97 -6.39 0.36
C GLN A 116 -7.85 -7.24 -0.55
N ILE A 117 -8.10 -6.77 -1.79
CA ILE A 117 -8.92 -7.49 -2.76
C ILE A 117 -8.19 -7.69 -4.09
N ASN A 118 -8.24 -8.92 -4.63
CA ASN A 118 -7.69 -9.20 -5.96
C ASN A 118 -8.76 -9.09 -7.07
N HIS A 119 -8.33 -9.18 -8.33
CA HIS A 119 -9.23 -9.11 -9.49
C HIS A 119 -10.22 -10.27 -9.65
N HIS A 120 -10.07 -11.34 -8.87
CA HIS A 120 -11.05 -12.43 -8.82
C HIS A 120 -12.14 -12.20 -7.79
N GLY A 121 -12.03 -11.15 -6.96
CA GLY A 121 -12.93 -10.87 -5.84
C GLY A 121 -12.56 -11.65 -4.58
N TRP A 122 -11.32 -12.14 -4.48
CA TRP A 122 -10.84 -12.74 -3.24
C TRP A 122 -10.36 -11.63 -2.31
N VAL A 123 -10.76 -11.72 -1.05
CA VAL A 123 -10.47 -10.74 -0.02
C VAL A 123 -9.59 -11.40 1.04
N VAL A 124 -8.52 -10.74 1.43
CA VAL A 124 -7.66 -11.16 2.56
C VAL A 124 -7.60 -10.02 3.57
N TRP A 125 -7.52 -10.34 4.86
CA TRP A 125 -7.41 -9.37 5.95
C TRP A 125 -6.67 -10.01 7.14
N GLU A 126 -6.32 -9.19 8.13
CA GLU A 126 -5.84 -9.65 9.44
C GLU A 126 -6.96 -9.50 10.47
N GLY A 127 -7.06 -10.45 11.40
CA GLY A 127 -8.07 -10.46 12.47
C GLY A 127 -7.57 -11.23 13.69
N PHE A 128 -8.18 -11.06 14.86
CA PHE A 128 -7.76 -11.76 16.08
C PHE A 128 -8.58 -13.04 16.27
N ASP A 129 -7.92 -14.19 16.40
CA ASP A 129 -8.61 -15.49 16.47
C ASP A 129 -9.01 -15.90 17.91
N GLY A 130 -8.63 -15.10 18.90
CA GLY A 130 -8.79 -15.36 20.32
C GLY A 130 -7.47 -15.56 21.08
N ASN A 131 -6.35 -15.73 20.36
CA ASN A 131 -5.01 -15.86 20.93
C ASN A 131 -4.04 -14.81 20.36
N ASP A 132 -4.00 -14.67 19.04
CA ASP A 132 -3.07 -13.82 18.29
C ASP A 132 -3.71 -13.32 16.98
N ARG A 133 -3.04 -12.39 16.28
CA ARG A 133 -3.48 -11.92 14.96
C ARG A 133 -3.18 -12.95 13.89
N GLU A 134 -4.17 -13.24 13.07
CA GLU A 134 -4.13 -14.25 12.03
C GLU A 134 -4.63 -13.70 10.68
N ILE A 135 -4.22 -14.34 9.59
CA ILE A 135 -4.60 -13.97 8.23
C ILE A 135 -5.79 -14.81 7.77
N PHE A 136 -6.84 -14.13 7.30
CA PHE A 136 -8.06 -14.74 6.80
C PHE A 136 -8.24 -14.49 5.31
N LEU A 137 -8.87 -15.43 4.60
CA LEU A 137 -9.09 -15.39 3.16
C LEU A 137 -10.53 -15.76 2.79
N TYR A 138 -11.26 -14.82 2.18
CA TYR A 138 -12.53 -15.07 1.50
C TYR A 138 -12.31 -15.27 0.00
N ARG A 139 -12.79 -16.40 -0.55
CA ARG A 139 -12.59 -16.76 -1.98
C ARG A 139 -13.69 -16.27 -2.92
N GLY A 140 -14.54 -15.35 -2.46
CA GLY A 140 -15.69 -14.85 -3.22
C GLY A 140 -16.92 -15.77 -3.15
N TYR A 141 -16.87 -16.83 -2.34
CA TYR A 141 -17.99 -17.74 -2.07
C TYR A 141 -17.73 -18.50 -0.77
N GLY A 142 -18.82 -18.98 -0.16
CA GLY A 142 -18.74 -19.76 1.08
C GLY A 142 -18.31 -18.92 2.27
N GLN A 143 -17.79 -19.58 3.31
CA GLN A 143 -17.25 -18.90 4.49
C GLN A 143 -15.76 -18.54 4.26
N PRO A 144 -15.27 -17.47 4.89
CA PRO A 144 -13.84 -17.21 5.02
C PRO A 144 -13.08 -18.42 5.57
N ILE A 145 -11.80 -18.52 5.22
CA ILE A 145 -10.87 -19.49 5.83
C ILE A 145 -9.74 -18.75 6.51
N GLN A 146 -9.40 -19.17 7.73
CA GLN A 146 -8.17 -18.82 8.41
C GLN A 146 -7.01 -19.54 7.69
N ILE A 147 -6.02 -18.80 7.16
CA ILE A 147 -4.89 -19.37 6.40
C ILE A 147 -3.61 -19.49 7.22
N THR A 148 -3.59 -18.93 8.43
CA THR A 148 -2.55 -19.02 9.46
C THR A 148 -3.22 -19.35 10.79
N ASP A 149 -2.61 -20.25 11.58
CA ASP A 149 -3.14 -20.76 12.86
C ASP A 149 -1.92 -21.23 13.66
N ASN A 150 -1.36 -20.31 14.45
CA ASN A 150 -0.08 -20.42 15.11
C ASN A 150 -0.10 -19.74 16.49
N ASP A 151 1.04 -19.33 17.03
CA ASP A 151 1.16 -18.76 18.37
C ASP A 151 1.83 -17.38 18.39
N TYR A 152 1.79 -16.68 17.25
CA TYR A 152 2.38 -15.38 17.03
C TYR A 152 1.59 -14.51 16.05
N ASP A 153 1.68 -13.18 16.21
CA ASP A 153 0.96 -12.25 15.34
C ASP A 153 1.44 -12.31 13.88
N ASP A 154 0.49 -12.49 12.97
CA ASP A 154 0.61 -12.32 11.52
C ASP A 154 -0.12 -11.04 11.06
N PHE A 155 0.53 -10.24 10.20
CA PHE A 155 0.03 -8.92 9.83
C PHE A 155 0.40 -8.47 8.41
N GLY A 156 -0.32 -7.45 7.94
CA GLY A 156 -0.09 -6.77 6.66
C GLY A 156 -0.23 -7.67 5.42
N PRO A 157 -1.31 -8.45 5.27
CA PRO A 157 -1.44 -9.37 4.15
C PRO A 157 -1.54 -8.63 2.82
N ARG A 158 -0.96 -9.21 1.76
CA ARG A 158 -1.06 -8.74 0.38
C ARG A 158 -1.39 -9.89 -0.54
N ILE A 159 -2.37 -9.70 -1.43
CA ILE A 159 -2.85 -10.74 -2.34
C ILE A 159 -2.57 -10.38 -3.80
N ASN A 160 -1.99 -11.32 -4.55
CA ASN A 160 -1.78 -11.14 -5.98
C ASN A 160 -3.00 -11.59 -6.81
N ARG A 161 -2.95 -11.34 -8.12
CA ARG A 161 -4.01 -11.74 -9.06
C ARG A 161 -4.28 -13.24 -9.10
N ARG A 162 -3.32 -14.11 -8.75
CA ARG A 162 -3.53 -15.57 -8.72
C ARG A 162 -4.12 -16.06 -7.39
N GLY A 163 -4.22 -15.18 -6.40
CA GLY A 163 -4.61 -15.53 -5.04
C GLY A 163 -3.49 -16.17 -4.22
N ASP A 164 -2.22 -15.93 -4.59
CA ASP A 164 -1.12 -16.12 -3.64
C ASP A 164 -1.16 -14.94 -2.65
N VAL A 165 -0.95 -15.21 -1.36
CA VAL A 165 -0.97 -14.22 -0.27
C VAL A 165 0.41 -14.20 0.38
N VAL A 166 0.96 -13.00 0.59
CA VAL A 166 2.19 -12.77 1.36
C VAL A 166 1.88 -11.89 2.57
N TRP A 167 2.54 -12.11 3.70
CA TRP A 167 2.39 -11.33 4.93
C TRP A 167 3.70 -11.36 5.72
N THR A 168 3.76 -10.57 6.78
CA THR A 168 4.83 -10.62 7.79
C THR A 168 4.28 -11.29 9.05
N GLY A 169 5.04 -12.18 9.68
CA GLY A 169 4.67 -12.86 10.92
C GLY A 169 5.83 -12.87 11.91
N LYS A 170 5.53 -12.84 13.21
CA LYS A 170 6.54 -12.82 14.29
C LYS A 170 6.87 -14.21 14.82
N ALA A 171 7.45 -15.06 13.97
CA ALA A 171 7.64 -16.48 14.30
C ALA A 171 8.60 -16.75 15.47
N ASP A 172 9.48 -15.80 15.80
CA ASP A 172 10.42 -15.87 16.91
C ASP A 172 10.71 -14.47 17.49
N ASN A 173 11.98 -14.03 17.50
CA ASN A 173 12.35 -12.73 18.06
C ASN A 173 12.30 -11.61 17.02
N ASP A 174 12.17 -11.98 15.76
CA ASP A 174 12.17 -11.11 14.60
C ASP A 174 10.99 -11.39 13.67
N LEU A 175 10.82 -10.50 12.71
CA LEU A 175 9.74 -10.51 11.75
C LEU A 175 10.14 -11.23 10.47
N GLU A 176 9.30 -12.16 10.03
CA GLU A 176 9.59 -13.01 8.89
C GLU A 176 8.52 -12.93 7.80
N ILE A 177 8.92 -13.11 6.54
CA ILE A 177 8.03 -13.09 5.38
C ILE A 177 7.48 -14.48 5.12
N PHE A 178 6.16 -14.58 5.01
CA PHE A 178 5.46 -15.83 4.71
C PHE A 178 4.69 -15.75 3.40
N LEU A 179 4.54 -16.90 2.72
CA LEU A 179 3.85 -17.00 1.44
C LEU A 179 2.88 -18.19 1.43
N TYR A 180 1.59 -17.87 1.36
CA TYR A 180 0.53 -18.82 1.01
C TYR A 180 0.40 -18.91 -0.51
N ARG A 181 0.63 -20.11 -1.04
CA ARG A 181 0.27 -20.44 -2.42
C ARG A 181 -0.92 -21.35 -2.33
N GLY A 182 -2.05 -20.93 -2.90
CA GLY A 182 -3.35 -21.61 -2.84
C GLY A 182 -3.31 -23.14 -2.75
N TYR A 183 -4.34 -23.72 -2.13
CA TYR A 183 -4.44 -25.14 -1.72
C TYR A 183 -3.74 -25.50 -0.40
N GLY A 184 -3.66 -24.56 0.55
CA GLY A 184 -3.28 -24.87 1.94
C GLY A 184 -1.78 -24.94 2.21
N ARG A 185 -0.93 -24.44 1.31
CA ARG A 185 0.53 -24.46 1.50
C ARG A 185 1.05 -23.08 1.89
N VAL A 186 1.34 -22.92 3.17
CA VAL A 186 2.16 -21.84 3.71
C VAL A 186 3.64 -22.20 3.56
N MET A 187 4.48 -21.20 3.34
CA MET A 187 5.92 -21.33 3.24
C MET A 187 6.54 -20.10 3.88
N GLN A 188 7.31 -20.30 4.94
CA GLN A 188 8.22 -19.30 5.47
C GLN A 188 9.30 -19.01 4.40
N VAL A 189 9.38 -17.77 3.95
CA VAL A 189 10.27 -17.32 2.86
C VAL A 189 11.64 -16.97 3.42
N THR A 190 11.67 -16.39 4.61
CA THR A 190 12.83 -15.89 5.34
C THR A 190 12.84 -16.51 6.74
N ASP A 191 14.04 -16.79 7.23
CA ASP A 191 14.35 -17.50 8.49
C ASP A 191 15.80 -17.12 8.81
N ASN A 192 15.94 -15.96 9.43
CA ASN A 192 17.18 -15.22 9.62
C ASN A 192 17.22 -14.61 11.04
N ASP A 193 18.12 -13.66 11.29
CA ASP A 193 18.33 -13.10 12.64
C ASP A 193 17.94 -11.61 12.68
N PHE A 194 17.07 -11.18 11.75
CA PHE A 194 16.71 -9.79 11.56
C PHE A 194 15.30 -9.58 10.98
N ASP A 195 14.74 -8.40 11.24
CA ASP A 195 13.34 -8.13 10.89
C ASP A 195 13.14 -7.86 9.38
N ASP A 196 12.20 -8.58 8.77
CA ASP A 196 11.74 -8.40 7.40
C ASP A 196 10.33 -7.75 7.33
N TYR A 197 10.22 -6.67 6.57
CA TYR A 197 9.06 -5.78 6.53
C TYR A 197 8.48 -5.54 5.13
N ASN A 198 7.21 -5.13 5.11
CA ASN A 198 6.54 -4.55 3.93
C ASN A 198 6.61 -5.40 2.65
N PRO A 199 6.30 -6.71 2.71
CA PRO A 199 6.37 -7.56 1.53
C PRO A 199 5.39 -7.12 0.44
N GLN A 200 5.87 -7.15 -0.80
CA GLN A 200 5.05 -6.94 -2.00
C GLN A 200 5.09 -8.20 -2.86
N ILE A 201 4.00 -8.47 -3.57
CA ILE A 201 3.88 -9.64 -4.44
C ILE A 201 3.32 -9.25 -5.82
N ASN A 202 3.99 -9.71 -6.89
CA ASN A 202 3.44 -9.57 -8.24
C ASN A 202 2.62 -10.80 -8.67
N THR A 203 1.98 -10.73 -9.85
CA THR A 203 1.16 -11.83 -10.41
C THR A 203 1.97 -13.11 -10.63
N ASN A 204 3.30 -13.04 -10.75
CA ASN A 204 4.14 -14.22 -10.90
C ASN A 204 4.45 -14.95 -9.58
N GLY A 205 4.04 -14.38 -8.45
CA GLY A 205 4.42 -14.86 -7.11
C GLY A 205 5.88 -14.56 -6.79
N TRP A 206 6.43 -13.49 -7.37
CA TRP A 206 7.73 -12.95 -6.99
C TRP A 206 7.52 -11.91 -5.90
N LEU A 207 8.38 -11.96 -4.90
CA LEU A 207 8.33 -11.13 -3.72
C LEU A 207 9.48 -10.13 -3.73
N VAL A 208 9.21 -8.95 -3.19
CA VAL A 208 10.22 -7.97 -2.77
C VAL A 208 9.80 -7.42 -1.41
N TRP A 209 10.75 -7.17 -0.52
CA TRP A 209 10.53 -6.63 0.82
C TRP A 209 11.78 -5.85 1.26
N GLN A 210 11.69 -5.14 2.37
CA GLN A 210 12.82 -4.48 3.01
C GLN A 210 13.16 -5.25 4.30
N GLY A 211 14.43 -5.48 4.60
CA GLY A 211 14.87 -6.09 5.85
C GLY A 211 15.89 -5.19 6.54
N ASP A 212 15.85 -5.10 7.87
CA ASP A 212 16.83 -4.34 8.67
C ASP A 212 18.02 -5.26 8.96
N ASP A 213 19.17 -5.12 8.32
CA ASP A 213 20.27 -6.08 8.51
C ASP A 213 21.11 -5.84 9.79
N GLY A 214 20.65 -4.93 10.65
CA GLY A 214 21.28 -4.53 11.90
C GLY A 214 22.03 -3.20 11.84
N ASP A 215 22.26 -2.65 10.64
CA ASP A 215 22.84 -1.34 10.41
C ASP A 215 21.87 -0.41 9.65
N ASP A 216 21.26 -0.90 8.56
CA ASP A 216 20.31 -0.17 7.73
C ASP A 216 19.29 -1.09 7.02
N PHE A 217 18.28 -0.48 6.38
CA PHE A 217 17.28 -1.24 5.62
C PHE A 217 17.79 -1.62 4.23
N GLU A 218 17.62 -2.87 3.84
CA GLU A 218 18.03 -3.40 2.55
C GLU A 218 16.89 -4.07 1.77
N ILE A 219 16.93 -4.03 0.44
CA ILE A 219 15.92 -4.65 -0.41
C ILE A 219 16.25 -6.11 -0.69
N PHE A 220 15.33 -7.00 -0.38
CA PHE A 220 15.44 -8.42 -0.67
C PHE A 220 14.41 -8.87 -1.71
N GLN A 221 14.71 -9.95 -2.42
CA GLN A 221 13.83 -10.54 -3.41
C GLN A 221 13.79 -12.06 -3.33
N TYR A 222 12.60 -12.62 -3.59
CA TYR A 222 12.40 -14.05 -3.79
C TYR A 222 11.64 -14.33 -5.09
N GLN A 223 12.21 -15.18 -5.95
CA GLN A 223 11.58 -15.61 -7.20
C GLN A 223 11.26 -17.10 -7.16
N GLY A 224 9.99 -17.45 -6.90
CA GLY A 224 9.55 -18.84 -6.77
C GLY A 224 9.64 -19.69 -8.06
N ARG A 225 9.84 -21.01 -7.88
CA ARG A 225 10.05 -21.99 -8.97
C ARG A 225 8.89 -22.23 -9.95
N ARG A 226 7.71 -21.63 -9.72
CA ARG A 226 6.51 -21.82 -10.54
C ARG A 226 6.55 -21.10 -11.90
N HIS A 227 7.42 -20.12 -12.09
CA HIS A 227 7.51 -19.41 -13.37
C HIS A 227 8.34 -20.21 -14.40
N ALA A 228 7.84 -20.34 -15.64
CA ALA A 228 8.46 -21.16 -16.69
C ALA A 228 9.92 -20.75 -16.99
N ASN A 229 10.25 -19.45 -16.87
CA ASN A 229 11.62 -18.97 -17.02
C ASN A 229 12.46 -19.14 -15.75
N CYS A 230 11.86 -19.36 -14.57
CA CYS A 230 12.58 -19.52 -13.30
C CYS A 230 13.52 -20.73 -13.33
N ARG A 231 13.13 -21.82 -13.98
CA ARG A 231 13.98 -23.02 -14.15
C ARG A 231 15.32 -22.75 -14.85
N ARG A 232 15.47 -21.59 -15.52
CA ARG A 232 16.70 -21.15 -16.19
C ARG A 232 17.57 -20.21 -15.33
N HIS A 233 17.09 -19.77 -14.15
CA HIS A 233 17.79 -18.81 -13.29
C HIS A 233 18.38 -19.48 -12.04
N LYS A 234 19.68 -19.25 -11.78
CA LYS A 234 20.42 -19.86 -10.65
C LYS A 234 19.85 -19.52 -9.25
N ASN A 235 19.16 -18.40 -9.10
CA ASN A 235 18.62 -17.93 -7.80
C ASN A 235 17.13 -18.28 -7.64
N CYS A 236 16.59 -19.11 -8.52
CA CYS A 236 15.19 -19.51 -8.49
C CYS A 236 14.87 -20.34 -7.23
N GLY A 237 13.90 -19.87 -6.45
CA GLY A 237 13.54 -20.43 -5.16
C GLY A 237 14.57 -20.15 -4.06
N ARG A 238 15.30 -19.03 -4.17
CA ARG A 238 16.18 -18.51 -3.12
C ARG A 238 15.85 -17.04 -2.86
N VAL A 239 16.01 -16.64 -1.62
CA VAL A 239 16.11 -15.24 -1.22
C VAL A 239 17.43 -14.65 -1.77
N VAL A 240 17.38 -13.40 -2.20
CA VAL A 240 18.50 -12.65 -2.74
C VAL A 240 18.42 -11.23 -2.19
N GLN A 241 19.42 -10.83 -1.41
CA GLN A 241 19.67 -9.43 -1.07
C GLN A 241 20.05 -8.66 -2.36
N LEU A 242 19.33 -7.59 -2.64
CA LEU A 242 19.46 -6.80 -3.87
C LEU A 242 20.36 -5.58 -3.70
N THR A 243 20.41 -5.05 -2.49
CA THR A 243 21.17 -3.89 -2.05
C THR A 243 21.90 -4.24 -0.75
N ASP A 244 23.07 -3.65 -0.56
CA ASP A 244 24.03 -3.93 0.52
C ASP A 244 24.99 -2.73 0.53
N ASN A 245 24.61 -1.70 1.26
CA ASN A 245 25.19 -0.37 1.28
C ASN A 245 25.11 0.25 2.69
N GLU A 246 25.25 1.58 2.81
CA GLU A 246 25.26 2.27 4.11
C GLU A 246 24.04 3.20 4.23
N SER A 247 22.96 2.88 3.54
CA SER A 247 21.80 3.77 3.38
C SER A 247 20.51 2.98 3.33
N ASP A 248 19.55 3.45 4.12
CA ASP A 248 18.20 2.91 4.15
C ASP A 248 17.58 2.81 2.75
N ASP A 249 17.40 1.58 2.28
CA ASP A 249 16.60 1.21 1.14
C ASP A 249 15.22 0.74 1.58
N ARG A 250 14.18 1.50 1.22
CA ARG A 250 12.83 1.29 1.75
C ARG A 250 11.74 1.32 0.69
N SER A 251 10.52 1.04 1.12
CA SER A 251 9.30 1.17 0.32
C SER A 251 9.35 0.45 -1.04
N PRO A 252 9.88 -0.79 -1.13
CA PRO A 252 10.02 -1.44 -2.42
C PRO A 252 8.65 -1.71 -3.04
N GLN A 253 8.57 -1.69 -4.37
CA GLN A 253 7.42 -2.12 -5.17
C GLN A 253 7.89 -2.98 -6.34
N ILE A 254 7.04 -3.91 -6.81
CA ILE A 254 7.36 -4.82 -7.91
C ILE A 254 6.20 -4.93 -8.91
N ASN A 255 6.51 -4.84 -10.21
CA ASN A 255 5.53 -5.09 -11.26
C ASN A 255 5.60 -6.53 -11.81
N ASP A 256 4.70 -6.90 -12.73
CA ASP A 256 4.63 -8.25 -13.31
C ASP A 256 5.79 -8.58 -14.27
N ARG A 257 6.59 -7.58 -14.66
CA ARG A 257 7.86 -7.81 -15.38
C ARG A 257 9.01 -8.13 -14.42
N GLY A 258 8.77 -8.01 -13.12
CA GLY A 258 9.78 -8.09 -12.06
C GLY A 258 10.73 -6.90 -12.05
N TRP A 259 10.28 -5.74 -12.55
CA TRP A 259 10.98 -4.50 -12.29
C TRP A 259 10.64 -4.05 -10.89
N ILE A 260 11.67 -3.66 -10.15
CA ILE A 260 11.58 -3.27 -8.74
C ILE A 260 11.93 -1.80 -8.65
N VAL A 261 11.13 -1.04 -7.92
CA VAL A 261 11.42 0.35 -7.55
C VAL A 261 11.46 0.47 -6.02
N TRP A 262 12.32 1.32 -5.48
CA TRP A 262 12.45 1.59 -4.04
C TRP A 262 13.02 3.02 -3.84
N GLU A 263 12.95 3.53 -2.62
CA GLU A 263 13.65 4.75 -2.19
C GLU A 263 14.97 4.36 -1.51
N SER A 264 16.04 5.10 -1.77
CA SER A 264 17.40 4.83 -1.25
C SER A 264 18.09 6.13 -0.87
N GLY A 265 18.92 6.13 0.17
CA GLY A 265 19.84 7.24 0.41
C GLY A 265 20.92 7.30 -0.67
N VAL A 266 20.97 8.40 -1.44
CA VAL A 266 22.03 8.64 -2.43
C VAL A 266 22.59 10.04 -2.20
N GLY A 267 23.81 10.13 -1.67
CA GLY A 267 24.37 11.43 -1.28
C GLY A 267 23.82 11.90 0.07
N ASN A 268 23.07 13.01 0.10
CA ASN A 268 22.55 13.60 1.35
C ASN A 268 21.02 13.55 1.47
N ASN A 269 20.34 12.94 0.50
CA ASN A 269 18.89 12.88 0.38
C ASN A 269 18.45 11.49 -0.13
N LYS A 270 17.14 11.27 -0.14
CA LYS A 270 16.53 10.04 -0.66
C LYS A 270 16.17 10.19 -2.13
N GLU A 271 16.49 9.17 -2.91
CA GLU A 271 16.26 9.11 -4.34
C GLU A 271 15.49 7.84 -4.74
N ILE A 272 14.81 7.90 -5.88
CA ILE A 272 14.03 6.77 -6.42
C ILE A 272 14.88 5.93 -7.36
N LEU A 273 15.06 4.65 -7.02
CA LEU A 273 15.85 3.71 -7.82
C LEU A 273 14.94 2.71 -8.52
N LEU A 274 15.22 2.41 -9.79
CA LEU A 274 14.50 1.45 -10.62
C LEU A 274 15.43 0.37 -11.17
N ARG A 275 15.22 -0.87 -10.74
CA ARG A 275 15.93 -2.05 -11.25
C ARG A 275 15.09 -2.82 -12.26
N LYS A 276 15.54 -2.85 -13.51
CA LYS A 276 14.90 -3.59 -14.62
C LYS A 276 15.51 -4.97 -14.86
N SER A 277 16.74 -5.18 -14.39
CA SER A 277 17.47 -6.45 -14.52
C SER A 277 18.62 -6.51 -13.52
N LYS A 278 19.23 -7.68 -13.36
CA LYS A 278 20.37 -7.89 -12.44
C LYS A 278 21.53 -6.91 -12.64
N LYS A 279 21.75 -6.42 -13.87
CA LYS A 279 22.90 -5.57 -14.23
C LYS A 279 22.56 -4.10 -14.38
N LYS A 280 21.29 -3.71 -14.16
CA LYS A 280 20.84 -2.35 -14.45
C LYS A 280 19.85 -1.88 -13.39
N THR A 281 20.40 -1.14 -12.44
CA THR A 281 19.68 -0.19 -11.59
C THR A 281 19.83 1.19 -12.22
N ILE A 282 18.74 1.95 -12.23
CA ILE A 282 18.66 3.30 -12.78
C ILE A 282 18.22 4.17 -11.61
N GLN A 283 19.03 5.13 -11.23
CA GLN A 283 18.59 6.23 -10.36
C GLN A 283 17.69 7.14 -11.21
N LEU A 284 16.42 7.26 -10.83
CA LEU A 284 15.43 8.05 -11.57
C LEU A 284 15.49 9.53 -11.19
N THR A 285 15.86 9.82 -9.95
CA THR A 285 15.96 11.16 -9.39
C THR A 285 17.39 11.37 -8.87
N ASP A 286 17.94 12.55 -9.10
CA ASP A 286 19.28 12.96 -8.69
C ASP A 286 19.21 14.47 -8.45
N ASN A 287 18.60 14.83 -7.33
CA ASN A 287 18.30 16.19 -6.92
C ASN A 287 18.83 16.42 -5.48
N ASP A 288 18.52 17.56 -4.86
CA ASP A 288 18.95 17.87 -3.48
C ASP A 288 17.77 17.80 -2.48
N VAL A 289 16.69 17.10 -2.84
CA VAL A 289 15.42 17.06 -2.10
C VAL A 289 14.99 15.61 -1.82
N GLU A 290 14.10 15.39 -0.86
CA GLU A 290 13.66 14.02 -0.54
C GLU A 290 12.58 13.54 -1.52
N ASP A 291 12.81 12.39 -2.14
CA ASP A 291 11.82 11.63 -2.91
C ASP A 291 11.41 10.34 -2.19
N TYR A 292 10.10 10.06 -2.09
CA TYR A 292 9.59 8.94 -1.31
C TYR A 292 8.33 8.28 -1.90
N GLY A 293 8.04 7.08 -1.38
CA GLY A 293 6.80 6.35 -1.68
C GLY A 293 6.61 5.98 -3.15
N PRO A 294 7.62 5.43 -3.85
CA PRO A 294 7.50 5.16 -5.28
C PRO A 294 6.46 4.08 -5.56
N ARG A 295 5.76 4.18 -6.69
CA ARG A 295 4.85 3.16 -7.23
C ARG A 295 5.16 2.88 -8.68
N ILE A 296 4.95 1.63 -9.10
CA ILE A 296 5.26 1.19 -10.47
C ILE A 296 4.10 0.41 -11.08
N ASN A 297 3.73 0.76 -12.31
CA ASN A 297 2.76 -0.01 -13.09
C ASN A 297 3.42 -1.05 -14.00
N ASN A 298 2.57 -1.86 -14.64
CA ASN A 298 3.01 -2.87 -15.62
C ASN A 298 3.48 -2.29 -16.97
N LYS A 299 3.40 -0.98 -17.21
CA LYS A 299 4.13 -0.33 -18.32
C LYS A 299 5.56 0.02 -17.91
N GLY A 300 5.87 -0.02 -16.61
CA GLY A 300 7.13 0.40 -16.03
C GLY A 300 7.23 1.91 -15.89
N TRP A 301 6.07 2.57 -15.80
CA TRP A 301 5.96 3.96 -15.41
C TRP A 301 5.99 4.00 -13.89
N VAL A 302 6.75 4.95 -13.35
CA VAL A 302 6.98 5.12 -11.92
C VAL A 302 6.40 6.47 -11.52
N VAL A 303 5.74 6.54 -10.37
CA VAL A 303 5.31 7.79 -9.73
C VAL A 303 5.81 7.81 -8.30
N TRP A 304 6.05 8.98 -7.74
CA TRP A 304 6.52 9.17 -6.37
C TRP A 304 6.13 10.57 -5.90
N THR A 305 6.24 10.80 -4.61
CA THR A 305 6.16 12.14 -4.03
C THR A 305 7.57 12.70 -3.90
N GLY A 306 7.79 13.94 -4.32
CA GLY A 306 9.06 14.65 -4.20
C GLY A 306 8.83 16.10 -3.79
N PHE A 307 9.82 16.76 -3.21
CA PHE A 307 9.71 18.18 -2.82
C PHE A 307 10.19 19.10 -3.95
N ASP A 308 9.35 20.02 -4.43
CA ASP A 308 9.68 20.84 -5.60
C ASP A 308 10.57 22.07 -5.28
N GLY A 309 10.76 22.35 -3.98
CA GLY A 309 11.43 23.54 -3.47
C GLY A 309 10.53 24.40 -2.55
N ASN A 310 9.22 24.19 -2.60
CA ASN A 310 8.20 24.87 -1.81
C ASN A 310 7.39 23.89 -0.94
N ASP A 311 6.85 22.84 -1.56
CA ASP A 311 5.99 21.82 -0.97
C ASP A 311 6.16 20.46 -1.70
N HIS A 312 5.43 19.44 -1.25
CA HIS A 312 5.48 18.12 -1.85
C HIS A 312 4.56 17.99 -3.05
N GLU A 313 5.09 17.40 -4.11
CA GLU A 313 4.43 17.26 -5.39
C GLU A 313 4.53 15.83 -5.94
N ILE A 314 3.63 15.46 -6.84
CA ILE A 314 3.68 14.16 -7.50
C ILE A 314 4.55 14.26 -8.73
N PHE A 315 5.55 13.39 -8.82
CA PHE A 315 6.40 13.22 -9.98
C PHE A 315 6.13 11.90 -10.68
N MET A 316 6.55 11.82 -11.94
CA MET A 316 6.41 10.63 -12.77
C MET A 316 7.65 10.42 -13.64
N HIS A 317 8.02 9.16 -13.82
CA HIS A 317 8.95 8.74 -14.87
C HIS A 317 8.26 7.79 -15.84
N ASN A 318 8.30 8.11 -17.13
CA ASN A 318 7.83 7.22 -18.19
C ASN A 318 8.81 7.18 -19.38
N LYS A 319 8.69 6.15 -20.23
CA LYS A 319 9.62 5.94 -21.35
C LYS A 319 9.53 6.96 -22.49
N HIS A 320 8.48 7.78 -22.51
CA HIS A 320 8.20 8.75 -23.56
C HIS A 320 8.77 10.12 -23.18
N GLU A 321 8.50 10.58 -21.97
CA GLU A 321 8.84 11.93 -21.49
C GLU A 321 10.05 11.97 -20.55
N GLY A 322 10.49 10.83 -20.00
CA GLY A 322 11.48 10.82 -18.92
C GLY A 322 10.82 11.18 -17.59
N VAL A 323 11.52 11.95 -16.75
CA VAL A 323 11.03 12.48 -15.46
C VAL A 323 10.25 13.77 -15.71
N MET A 324 9.12 13.90 -15.04
CA MET A 324 8.20 15.03 -15.15
C MET A 324 7.50 15.25 -13.81
N GLN A 325 7.32 16.51 -13.43
CA GLN A 325 6.42 16.91 -12.36
C GLN A 325 4.99 16.81 -12.89
N LEU A 326 4.11 16.10 -12.18
CA LEU A 326 2.71 15.98 -12.54
C LEU A 326 1.92 17.13 -11.94
N SER A 327 2.15 17.47 -10.68
CA SER A 327 1.45 18.52 -9.93
C SER A 327 2.42 19.63 -9.50
N ASP A 328 1.94 20.87 -9.55
CA ASP A 328 2.68 22.09 -9.19
C ASP A 328 1.64 23.12 -8.72
N ASN A 329 1.37 23.10 -7.42
CA ASN A 329 0.26 23.77 -6.76
C ASN A 329 0.65 24.14 -5.32
N ASP A 330 -0.29 24.69 -4.54
CA ASP A 330 -0.01 25.12 -3.15
C ASP A 330 -0.43 24.05 -2.10
N TYR A 331 -0.54 22.78 -2.52
CA TYR A 331 -0.91 21.66 -1.63
C TYR A 331 0.27 20.69 -1.52
N ASP A 332 0.50 20.18 -0.30
CA ASP A 332 1.33 18.99 -0.12
C ASP A 332 0.61 17.76 -0.71
N ASP A 333 1.17 17.20 -1.77
CA ASP A 333 0.67 16.06 -2.51
C ASP A 333 1.38 14.75 -2.12
N TYR A 334 0.60 13.71 -1.79
CA TYR A 334 1.12 12.48 -1.19
C TYR A 334 0.38 11.21 -1.66
N GLU A 335 1.00 10.06 -1.35
CA GLU A 335 0.45 8.71 -1.57
C GLU A 335 -0.03 8.43 -3.01
N PRO A 336 0.80 8.71 -4.04
CA PRO A 336 0.37 8.53 -5.42
C PRO A 336 0.07 7.06 -5.70
N GLN A 337 -0.93 6.82 -6.54
CA GLN A 337 -1.31 5.54 -7.10
C GLN A 337 -1.17 5.62 -8.61
N ILE A 338 -0.73 4.55 -9.27
CA ILE A 338 -0.68 4.50 -10.74
C ILE A 338 -1.32 3.22 -11.27
N ASN A 339 -2.26 3.37 -12.21
CA ASN A 339 -2.89 2.22 -12.84
C ASN A 339 -2.16 1.78 -14.13
N GLY A 340 -2.62 0.69 -14.72
CA GLY A 340 -2.09 0.12 -15.96
C GLY A 340 -2.36 0.96 -17.20
N GLN A 341 -3.33 1.88 -17.16
CA GLN A 341 -3.55 2.87 -18.21
C GLN A 341 -2.55 4.03 -18.12
N GLY A 342 -2.00 4.27 -16.93
CA GLY A 342 -1.10 5.38 -16.65
C GLY A 342 -1.82 6.64 -16.21
N GLN A 343 -3.03 6.48 -15.66
CA GLN A 343 -3.66 7.47 -14.81
C GLN A 343 -3.02 7.39 -13.42
N VAL A 344 -2.92 8.53 -12.77
CA VAL A 344 -2.32 8.71 -11.45
C VAL A 344 -3.36 9.36 -10.55
N ALA A 345 -3.50 8.88 -9.32
CA ALA A 345 -4.37 9.49 -8.30
C ALA A 345 -3.59 9.68 -7.00
N TRP A 346 -3.81 10.78 -6.28
CA TRP A 346 -3.08 11.13 -5.06
C TRP A 346 -3.95 11.94 -4.10
N GLY A 347 -3.52 12.04 -2.85
CA GLY A 347 -4.11 12.96 -1.88
C GLY A 347 -3.35 14.29 -1.90
N ALA A 348 -4.07 15.40 -1.72
CA ALA A 348 -3.53 16.76 -1.65
C ALA A 348 -3.97 17.41 -0.34
N GLN A 349 -3.09 18.13 0.37
CA GLN A 349 -3.42 18.80 1.63
C GLN A 349 -2.88 20.24 1.69
N ASN A 350 -3.70 21.19 2.12
CA ASN A 350 -3.28 22.59 2.33
C ASN A 350 -3.52 23.11 3.77
N GLY A 351 -3.42 22.23 4.77
CA GLY A 351 -3.63 22.55 6.18
C GLY A 351 -5.09 22.83 6.58
N PHE A 352 -6.01 23.00 5.62
CA PHE A 352 -7.44 23.24 5.85
C PHE A 352 -8.35 22.21 5.18
N SER A 353 -7.94 21.65 4.04
CA SER A 353 -8.64 20.56 3.36
C SER A 353 -7.70 19.43 2.96
N ASN A 354 -8.28 18.24 2.80
CA ASN A 354 -7.66 17.08 2.20
C ASN A 354 -8.50 16.73 0.97
N GLU A 355 -7.87 16.64 -0.19
CA GLU A 355 -8.52 16.46 -1.48
C GLU A 355 -7.94 15.24 -2.21
N ILE A 356 -8.70 14.67 -3.14
CA ILE A 356 -8.22 13.63 -4.06
C ILE A 356 -8.12 14.19 -5.46
N TRP A 357 -6.97 13.98 -6.07
CA TRP A 357 -6.67 14.42 -7.42
C TRP A 357 -6.40 13.22 -8.31
N ARG A 358 -6.70 13.35 -9.60
CA ARG A 358 -6.41 12.33 -10.61
C ARG A 358 -6.01 12.96 -11.93
N ALA A 359 -4.88 12.54 -12.48
CA ALA A 359 -4.37 13.00 -13.78
C ALA A 359 -3.99 11.83 -14.70
N SER A 360 -3.72 12.14 -15.96
CA SER A 360 -3.15 11.20 -16.95
C SER A 360 -1.83 11.74 -17.47
N SER A 361 -0.90 10.86 -17.83
CA SER A 361 0.34 11.26 -18.49
C SER A 361 0.05 11.87 -19.88
N PRO A 362 0.61 13.06 -20.22
CA PRO A 362 1.74 13.73 -19.56
C PRO A 362 1.38 14.90 -18.60
N GLY A 363 0.39 14.75 -17.72
CA GLY A 363 0.02 15.78 -16.71
C GLY A 363 -1.36 16.40 -16.89
N VAL A 364 -2.25 15.77 -17.67
CA VAL A 364 -3.61 16.29 -17.86
C VAL A 364 -4.46 15.94 -16.65
N LEU A 365 -4.88 16.95 -15.87
CA LEU A 365 -5.87 16.79 -14.80
C LEU A 365 -7.15 16.19 -15.37
N LEU A 366 -7.55 15.05 -14.82
CA LEU A 366 -8.79 14.38 -15.19
C LEU A 366 -9.91 14.72 -14.23
N TRP A 367 -9.60 14.89 -12.94
CA TRP A 367 -10.57 15.17 -11.88
C TRP A 367 -9.86 15.62 -10.59
N SER A 368 -10.53 16.44 -9.78
CA SER A 368 -10.18 16.74 -8.38
C SER A 368 -11.46 16.87 -7.55
N SER A 369 -11.41 16.53 -6.26
CA SER A 369 -12.48 16.84 -5.31
C SER A 369 -12.54 18.33 -4.94
N ASP A 370 -11.47 19.09 -5.18
CA ASP A 370 -11.49 20.57 -5.07
C ASP A 370 -12.07 21.18 -6.35
N PRO A 371 -13.21 21.90 -6.28
CA PRO A 371 -13.80 22.54 -7.45
C PRO A 371 -12.93 23.67 -8.06
N ASN A 372 -11.87 24.11 -7.37
CA ASN A 372 -10.94 25.15 -7.82
C ASN A 372 -9.57 24.62 -8.26
N ALA A 373 -9.37 23.29 -8.29
CA ALA A 373 -8.10 22.68 -8.65
C ALA A 373 -7.60 23.11 -10.04
N ILE A 374 -6.33 23.52 -10.12
CA ILE A 374 -5.62 23.84 -11.37
C ILE A 374 -4.30 23.09 -11.36
N MET A 375 -4.00 22.35 -12.43
CA MET A 375 -2.66 21.81 -12.69
C MET A 375 -1.99 22.70 -13.73
N TYR A 376 -0.82 23.23 -13.42
CA TYR A 376 -0.03 23.98 -14.41
C TYR A 376 0.75 23.01 -15.29
N SER A 377 0.73 23.27 -16.61
CA SER A 377 1.37 22.45 -17.65
C SER A 377 2.74 22.97 -18.07
#